data_AF-A0A9E5LH35-F1
#
_entry.id   AF-A0A9E5LH35-F1
#
_cell.length_a   1.000
_cell.length_b   1.000
_cell.length_c   1.000
_cell.angle_alpha   90.00
_cell.angle_beta   90.00
_cell.angle_gamma   90.00
#
_symmetry.space_group_name_H-M   'P 1'
#
loop_
_entity.id
_entity.type
_entity.pdbx_description
1 polymer ?
#
loop_
_entity_poly.entity_id
_entity_poly.type
_entity_poly.pdbx_seq_one_letter_code
_entity_poly.pdbx_strand_id
1 'polypeptide(L)'
;KNEITHVLDASHPNDTKISVQTQKWCRAVEVKFLNITRSGWHAKAGDRWHTVAREADVVHVITDPSRVFLATGRMRLSEFSNLDHCYLYCRQIDVAPDAFPFLNGEYVLCHPPFSVEDEMALFERLKIDWLVLRNAGGERSMSKLIAARHLGLPVAMIDRPAAVSPSVETVDQALEWLKAC
;
A
#
# COMPACT_ATOMS: atom_id res chain seq x y z
N LYS A 1 -6.10 25.93 24.43
CA LYS A 1 -6.87 25.04 23.52
C LYS A 1 -6.68 25.60 22.12
N ASN A 2 -6.31 24.77 21.14
CA ASN A 2 -6.25 25.22 19.76
C ASN A 2 -7.70 25.32 19.27
N GLU A 3 -8.13 26.48 18.77
CA GLU A 3 -9.51 26.76 18.31
C GLU A 3 -9.79 26.05 16.97
N ILE A 4 -9.68 24.72 16.96
CA ILE A 4 -9.81 23.90 15.76
C ILE A 4 -11.28 23.80 15.39
N THR A 5 -11.63 24.25 14.19
CA THR A 5 -13.00 24.20 13.64
C THR A 5 -13.21 23.09 12.61
N HIS A 6 -12.13 22.68 11.93
CA HIS A 6 -12.16 21.68 10.86
C HIS A 6 -10.95 20.74 10.97
N VAL A 7 -11.13 19.48 10.58
CA VAL A 7 -10.07 18.49 10.41
C VAL A 7 -10.14 17.93 9.00
N LEU A 8 -9.05 18.13 8.25
CA LEU A 8 -8.79 17.45 6.99
C LEU A 8 -7.91 16.23 7.27
N ASP A 9 -8.47 15.04 7.14
CA ASP A 9 -7.72 13.79 7.30
C ASP A 9 -7.10 13.36 5.97
N ALA A 10 -5.80 13.61 5.83
CA ALA A 10 -4.97 13.18 4.71
C ALA A 10 -4.06 11.99 5.07
N SER A 11 -4.49 11.14 6.01
CA SER A 11 -3.78 9.90 6.34
C SER A 11 -3.71 8.93 5.15
N HIS A 12 -2.84 7.94 5.25
CA HIS A 12 -2.63 6.99 4.16
C HIS A 12 -3.92 6.21 3.85
N PRO A 13 -4.29 6.00 2.56
CA PRO A 13 -5.57 5.38 2.19
C PRO A 13 -5.84 3.97 2.76
N ASN A 14 -4.79 3.27 3.21
CA ASN A 14 -4.91 1.94 3.82
C ASN A 14 -4.99 1.97 5.36
N ASP A 15 -4.91 3.14 5.99
CA ASP A 15 -4.92 3.30 7.46
C ASP A 15 -6.30 3.69 7.99
N THR A 16 -7.37 3.06 7.51
CA THR A 16 -8.75 3.47 7.85
C THR A 16 -9.08 3.47 9.34
N LYS A 17 -8.34 2.73 10.17
CA LYS A 17 -8.46 2.79 11.64
C LYS A 17 -8.24 4.22 12.17
N ILE A 18 -7.24 4.93 11.66
CA ILE A 18 -6.98 6.30 12.11
C ILE A 18 -8.09 7.23 11.63
N SER A 19 -8.53 7.10 10.38
CA SER A 19 -9.61 7.91 9.81
C SER A 19 -10.93 7.74 10.55
N VAL A 20 -11.32 6.49 10.83
CA VAL A 20 -12.54 6.17 11.60
C VAL A 20 -12.43 6.73 13.02
N GLN A 21 -11.26 6.63 13.65
CA GLN A 21 -11.07 7.15 15.00
C GLN A 21 -11.13 8.68 15.05
N THR A 22 -10.47 9.35 14.09
CA THR A 22 -10.48 10.81 13.93
C THR A 22 -11.89 11.32 13.70
N GLN A 23 -12.65 10.69 12.79
CA GLN A 23 -14.04 11.04 12.54
C GLN A 23 -14.90 10.95 13.82
N LYS A 24 -14.73 9.87 14.60
CA LYS A 24 -15.44 9.70 15.89
C LYS A 24 -15.09 10.82 16.88
N TRP A 25 -13.82 11.19 16.99
CA TRP A 25 -13.40 12.28 17.87
C TRP A 25 -13.95 13.62 17.41
N CYS A 26 -13.83 13.96 16.12
CA CYS A 26 -14.39 15.17 15.54
C CYS A 26 -15.89 15.28 15.83
N ARG A 27 -16.65 14.20 15.66
CA ARG A 27 -18.07 14.14 16.00
C ARG A 27 -18.34 14.41 17.48
N ALA A 28 -17.50 13.89 18.38
CA ALA A 28 -17.67 14.05 19.83
C ALA A 28 -17.37 15.48 20.32
N VAL A 29 -16.56 16.26 19.58
CA VAL A 29 -16.23 17.66 19.91
C VAL A 29 -16.83 18.67 18.94
N GLU A 30 -17.79 18.24 18.11
CA GLU A 30 -18.49 19.08 17.12
C GLU A 30 -17.58 19.80 16.11
N VAL A 31 -16.45 19.17 15.78
CA VAL A 31 -15.51 19.64 14.75
C VAL A 31 -15.87 19.00 13.41
N LYS A 32 -15.88 19.80 12.34
CA LYS A 32 -16.18 19.29 10.99
C LYS A 32 -15.02 18.40 10.50
N PHE A 33 -15.36 17.27 9.91
CA PHE A 33 -14.40 16.28 9.42
C PHE A 33 -14.56 16.08 7.91
N LEU A 34 -13.44 16.01 7.19
CA LEU A 34 -13.38 15.58 5.80
C LEU A 34 -12.16 14.69 5.58
N ASN A 35 -12.36 13.53 4.97
CA ASN A 35 -11.26 12.65 4.56
C ASN A 35 -10.81 12.98 3.13
N ILE A 36 -9.50 13.08 2.89
CA ILE A 36 -8.92 13.32 1.58
C ILE A 36 -8.23 12.02 1.15
N THR A 37 -8.92 11.24 0.33
CA THR A 37 -8.43 9.94 -0.16
C THR A 37 -8.42 9.94 -1.68
N ARG A 38 -7.22 10.09 -2.25
CA ARG A 38 -6.99 9.98 -3.71
C ARG A 38 -7.54 8.69 -4.29
N SER A 39 -7.86 8.66 -5.58
CA SER A 39 -8.21 7.44 -6.30
C SER A 39 -7.12 6.35 -6.25
N GLY A 40 -7.55 5.09 -6.27
CA GLY A 40 -6.66 3.93 -6.35
C GLY A 40 -6.06 3.80 -7.76
N TRP A 41 -5.05 2.95 -7.90
CA TRP A 41 -4.59 2.56 -9.22
C TRP A 41 -5.56 1.58 -9.86
N HIS A 42 -5.65 1.64 -11.19
CA HIS A 42 -6.40 0.70 -12.02
C HIS A 42 -5.44 0.01 -12.98
N ALA A 43 -5.70 -1.27 -13.26
CA ALA A 43 -4.91 -2.05 -14.20
C ALA A 43 -4.99 -1.43 -15.60
N LYS A 44 -3.85 -1.36 -16.29
CA LYS A 44 -3.71 -0.93 -17.67
C LYS A 44 -3.38 -2.14 -18.56
N ALA A 45 -3.41 -1.94 -19.88
CA ALA A 45 -2.96 -2.98 -20.80
C ALA A 45 -1.53 -3.45 -20.46
N GLY A 46 -1.36 -4.78 -20.41
CA GLY A 46 -0.10 -5.43 -20.01
C GLY A 46 0.05 -5.67 -18.50
N ASP A 47 -0.82 -5.11 -17.66
CA ASP A 47 -0.84 -5.43 -16.23
C ASP A 47 -1.49 -6.80 -15.98
N ARG A 48 -0.88 -7.61 -15.11
CA ARG A 48 -1.36 -8.93 -14.71
C ARG A 48 -1.75 -8.92 -13.23
N TRP A 49 -2.81 -8.20 -12.91
CA TRP A 49 -3.22 -8.01 -11.51
C TRP A 49 -4.22 -9.07 -11.04
N HIS A 50 -3.98 -9.59 -9.85
CA HIS A 50 -4.86 -10.46 -9.10
C HIS A 50 -5.27 -9.71 -7.84
N THR A 51 -6.51 -9.23 -7.80
CA THR A 51 -7.01 -8.47 -6.64
C THR A 51 -7.39 -9.40 -5.51
N VAL A 52 -6.91 -9.10 -4.30
CA VAL A 52 -7.26 -9.82 -3.07
C VAL A 52 -7.70 -8.83 -1.99
N ALA A 53 -8.54 -9.26 -1.05
CA ALA A 53 -9.08 -8.36 -0.04
C ALA A 53 -8.11 -8.08 1.12
N ARG A 54 -7.28 -9.08 1.49
CA ARG A 54 -6.36 -9.02 2.64
C ARG A 54 -5.02 -9.65 2.29
N GLU A 55 -3.98 -9.29 3.03
CA GLU A 55 -2.63 -9.87 2.94
C GLU A 55 -2.67 -11.41 3.02
N ALA A 56 -3.43 -11.97 3.97
CA ALA A 56 -3.58 -13.41 4.15
C ALA A 56 -4.24 -14.12 2.95
N ASP A 57 -5.01 -13.40 2.12
CA ASP A 57 -5.69 -13.99 0.96
C ASP A 57 -4.74 -14.17 -0.24
N VAL A 58 -3.50 -13.67 -0.17
CA VAL A 58 -2.50 -13.80 -1.25
C VAL A 58 -2.15 -15.26 -1.54
N VAL A 59 -2.25 -16.15 -0.55
CA VAL A 59 -2.05 -17.61 -0.74
C VAL A 59 -3.01 -18.21 -1.78
N HIS A 60 -4.17 -17.59 -2.00
CA HIS A 60 -5.15 -18.07 -2.98
C HIS A 60 -4.78 -17.74 -4.42
N VAL A 61 -3.84 -16.82 -4.64
CA VAL A 61 -3.40 -16.43 -5.99
C VAL A 61 -1.97 -16.86 -6.29
N ILE A 62 -1.13 -17.03 -5.27
CA ILE A 62 0.24 -17.56 -5.39
C ILE A 62 0.25 -19.01 -4.86
N THR A 63 -0.16 -19.96 -5.69
CA THR A 63 -0.31 -21.37 -5.30
C THR A 63 0.95 -22.20 -5.49
N ASP A 64 1.82 -21.81 -6.43
CA ASP A 64 3.05 -22.53 -6.75
C ASP A 64 4.26 -21.91 -6.02
N PRO A 65 5.29 -22.71 -5.68
CA PRO A 65 6.53 -22.19 -5.10
C PRO A 65 7.12 -21.06 -5.93
N SER A 66 7.26 -19.89 -5.33
CA SER A 66 7.59 -18.64 -6.02
C SER A 66 8.50 -17.75 -5.17
N ARG A 67 9.27 -16.87 -5.82
CA ARG A 67 10.04 -15.80 -5.18
C ARG A 67 9.20 -14.53 -5.19
N VAL A 68 8.74 -14.11 -4.02
CA VAL A 68 7.71 -13.08 -3.87
C VAL A 68 8.32 -11.81 -3.30
N PHE A 69 8.13 -10.69 -3.99
CA PHE A 69 8.51 -9.38 -3.50
C PHE A 69 7.34 -8.70 -2.79
N LEU A 70 7.46 -8.54 -1.47
CA LEU A 70 6.50 -7.87 -0.59
C LEU A 70 6.83 -6.37 -0.51
N ALA A 71 6.07 -5.56 -1.25
CA ALA A 71 6.09 -4.10 -1.17
C ALA A 71 4.98 -3.56 -0.24
N THR A 72 4.63 -4.32 0.80
CA THR A 72 3.57 -4.02 1.79
C THR A 72 4.11 -3.37 3.06
N GLY A 73 5.42 -3.46 3.30
CA GLY A 73 6.14 -2.96 4.46
C GLY A 73 6.13 -3.93 5.64
N ARG A 74 7.13 -3.80 6.53
CA ARG A 74 7.38 -4.75 7.63
C ARG A 74 6.23 -4.94 8.62
N MET A 75 5.38 -3.93 8.82
CA MET A 75 4.34 -3.94 9.86
C MET A 75 3.26 -5.02 9.65
N ARG A 76 3.11 -5.52 8.43
CA ARG A 76 2.12 -6.55 8.08
C ARG A 76 2.77 -7.86 7.64
N LEU A 77 4.08 -7.99 7.84
CA LEU A 77 4.83 -9.12 7.35
C LEU A 77 4.30 -10.46 7.92
N SER A 78 3.88 -10.47 9.20
CA SER A 78 3.30 -11.63 9.87
C SER A 78 2.06 -12.21 9.17
N GLU A 79 1.31 -11.39 8.42
CA GLU A 79 0.11 -11.80 7.68
C GLU A 79 0.43 -12.74 6.51
N PHE A 80 1.70 -12.85 6.11
CA PHE A 80 2.18 -13.72 5.03
C PHE A 80 2.76 -15.05 5.53
N SER A 81 2.51 -15.40 6.80
CA SER A 81 2.98 -16.66 7.40
C SER A 81 2.42 -17.93 6.72
N ASN A 82 1.34 -17.78 5.94
CA ASN A 82 0.73 -18.85 5.15
C ASN A 82 1.31 -19.00 3.73
N LEU A 83 2.37 -18.26 3.39
CA LEU A 83 3.14 -18.42 2.15
C LEU A 83 4.45 -19.20 2.42
N ASP A 84 4.37 -20.31 3.16
CA ASP A 84 5.53 -21.12 3.56
C ASP A 84 6.22 -21.84 2.39
N HIS A 85 5.49 -22.07 1.30
CA HIS A 85 5.98 -22.63 0.03
C HIS A 85 6.73 -21.61 -0.83
N CYS A 86 6.68 -20.33 -0.51
CA CYS A 86 7.35 -19.25 -1.24
C CYS A 86 8.67 -18.83 -0.58
N TYR A 87 9.51 -18.10 -1.30
CA TYR A 87 10.62 -17.34 -0.70
C TYR A 87 10.30 -15.85 -0.71
N LEU A 88 10.29 -15.20 0.45
CA LEU A 88 9.74 -13.87 0.65
C LEU A 88 10.84 -12.80 0.76
N TYR A 89 10.77 -11.80 -0.11
CA TYR A 89 11.60 -10.60 -0.06
C TYR A 89 10.76 -9.43 0.45
N CYS A 90 11.06 -8.87 1.63
CA CYS A 90 10.35 -7.67 2.12
C CYS A 90 11.22 -6.42 1.99
N ARG A 91 10.72 -5.39 1.30
CA ARG A 91 11.44 -4.11 1.24
C ARG A 91 11.48 -3.42 2.61
N GLN A 92 12.63 -2.84 2.92
CA GLN A 92 12.89 -2.07 4.13
C GLN A 92 13.70 -0.80 3.78
N ILE A 93 13.28 0.36 4.28
CA ILE A 93 13.95 1.66 4.00
C ILE A 93 15.05 1.98 5.00
N ASP A 94 14.94 1.53 6.25
CA ASP A 94 15.90 1.76 7.33
C ASP A 94 16.42 0.44 7.93
N VAL A 95 17.51 0.50 8.69
CA VAL A 95 18.15 -0.67 9.34
C VAL A 95 17.09 -1.51 10.09
N ALA A 96 16.97 -2.78 9.71
CA ALA A 96 16.08 -3.71 10.37
C ALA A 96 16.60 -3.97 11.80
N PRO A 97 15.83 -3.66 12.86
CA PRO A 97 16.29 -3.89 14.22
C PRO A 97 16.29 -5.39 14.59
N ASP A 98 15.49 -6.20 13.90
CA ASP A 98 15.25 -7.60 14.22
C ASP A 98 15.45 -8.50 12.98
N ALA A 99 15.67 -9.81 13.24
CA ALA A 99 15.73 -10.82 12.20
C ALA A 99 14.43 -10.90 11.38
N PHE A 100 14.52 -11.41 10.15
CA PHE A 100 13.33 -11.71 9.37
C PHE A 100 12.48 -12.78 10.10
N PRO A 101 11.16 -12.59 10.22
CA PRO A 101 10.32 -13.43 11.09
C PRO A 101 10.09 -14.85 10.55
N PHE A 102 10.47 -15.13 9.30
CA PHE A 102 10.25 -16.41 8.64
C PHE A 102 11.57 -17.05 8.20
N LEU A 103 11.61 -18.39 8.15
CA LEU A 103 12.79 -19.12 7.68
C LEU A 103 12.99 -19.01 6.15
N ASN A 104 11.92 -18.72 5.43
CA ASN A 104 11.83 -18.65 3.98
C ASN A 104 11.79 -17.19 3.48
N GLY A 105 12.62 -16.30 4.02
CA GLY A 105 12.70 -14.95 3.49
C GLY A 105 13.73 -14.05 4.13
N GLU A 106 13.84 -12.84 3.59
CA GLU A 106 14.81 -11.84 4.00
C GLU A 106 14.35 -10.40 3.71
N TYR A 107 14.95 -9.45 4.44
CA TYR A 107 14.75 -8.04 4.17
C TYR A 107 15.64 -7.58 3.01
N VAL A 108 15.07 -6.76 2.13
CA VAL A 108 15.81 -6.07 1.08
C VAL A 108 15.89 -4.60 1.45
N LEU A 109 17.09 -4.16 1.83
CA LEU A 109 17.35 -2.76 2.14
C LEU A 109 17.40 -1.94 0.85
N CYS A 110 16.55 -0.92 0.75
CA CYS A 110 16.49 -0.01 -0.38
C CYS A 110 16.15 1.41 0.08
N HIS A 111 16.83 2.42 -0.45
CA HIS A 111 16.56 3.81 -0.10
C HIS A 111 15.81 4.50 -1.26
N PRO A 112 14.75 5.27 -0.98
CA PRO A 112 14.08 6.06 -2.00
C PRO A 112 14.99 7.20 -2.50
N PRO A 113 14.76 7.75 -3.70
CA PRO A 113 13.66 7.43 -4.62
C PRO A 113 13.82 6.09 -5.35
N PHE A 114 12.70 5.47 -5.73
CA PHE A 114 12.70 4.21 -6.50
C PHE A 114 12.32 4.50 -7.95
N SER A 115 13.30 4.49 -8.86
CA SER A 115 13.06 4.61 -10.31
C SER A 115 12.47 3.32 -10.88
N VAL A 116 11.95 3.35 -12.11
CA VAL A 116 11.43 2.14 -12.77
C VAL A 116 12.59 1.18 -13.07
N GLU A 117 13.72 1.74 -13.48
CA GLU A 117 14.93 1.02 -13.85
C GLU A 117 15.53 0.28 -12.64
N ASP A 118 15.59 0.94 -11.48
CA ASP A 118 16.06 0.31 -10.23
C ASP A 118 15.14 -0.83 -9.78
N GLU A 119 13.83 -0.65 -9.93
CA GLU A 119 12.83 -1.66 -9.60
C GLU A 119 12.96 -2.89 -10.52
N MET A 120 13.16 -2.66 -11.81
CA MET A 120 13.41 -3.74 -12.78
C MET A 120 14.69 -4.50 -12.45
N ALA A 121 15.80 -3.78 -12.27
CA ALA A 121 17.10 -4.38 -11.95
C ALA A 121 17.05 -5.16 -10.62
N LEU A 122 16.29 -4.66 -9.64
CA LEU A 122 16.06 -5.36 -8.38
C LEU A 122 15.27 -6.65 -8.59
N PHE A 123 14.15 -6.61 -9.31
CA PHE A 123 13.31 -7.78 -9.53
C PHE A 123 14.02 -8.85 -10.34
N GLU A 124 14.81 -8.47 -11.35
CA GLU A 124 15.62 -9.40 -12.12
C GLU A 124 16.73 -10.04 -11.27
N ARG A 125 17.48 -9.22 -10.51
CA ARG A 125 18.55 -9.72 -9.64
C ARG A 125 18.04 -10.70 -8.59
N LEU A 126 16.87 -10.43 -8.02
CA LEU A 126 16.23 -11.29 -7.03
C LEU A 126 15.45 -12.44 -7.67
N LYS A 127 15.31 -12.48 -9.01
CA LYS A 127 14.49 -13.43 -9.77
C LYS A 127 13.07 -13.50 -9.21
N ILE A 128 12.43 -12.34 -9.09
CA ILE A 128 11.08 -12.23 -8.55
C ILE A 128 10.08 -12.81 -9.54
N ASP A 129 9.21 -13.68 -9.04
CA ASP A 129 8.10 -14.28 -9.78
C ASP A 129 6.79 -13.52 -9.55
N TRP A 130 6.62 -12.93 -8.36
CA TRP A 130 5.40 -12.22 -7.97
C TRP A 130 5.69 -10.94 -7.21
N LEU A 131 4.95 -9.88 -7.53
CA LEU A 131 4.93 -8.64 -6.76
C LEU A 131 3.66 -8.56 -5.91
N VAL A 132 3.79 -8.29 -4.62
CA VAL A 132 2.65 -8.09 -3.70
C VAL A 132 2.66 -6.65 -3.19
N LEU A 133 1.56 -5.92 -3.35
CA LEU A 133 1.43 -4.57 -2.82
C LEU A 133 -0.02 -4.21 -2.49
N ARG A 134 -0.18 -3.16 -1.67
CA ARG A 134 -1.48 -2.54 -1.40
C ARG A 134 -1.79 -1.46 -2.44
N ASN A 135 -3.06 -1.34 -2.82
CA ASN A 135 -3.52 -0.27 -3.69
C ASN A 135 -3.51 1.08 -2.95
N ALA A 136 -2.37 1.76 -2.96
CA ALA A 136 -2.20 3.05 -2.29
C ALA A 136 -2.61 4.24 -3.18
N GLY A 137 -2.72 4.04 -4.49
CA GLY A 137 -2.86 5.14 -5.46
C GLY A 137 -1.63 6.05 -5.52
N GLY A 138 -1.74 7.12 -6.33
CA GLY A 138 -0.73 8.17 -6.45
C GLY A 138 0.49 7.82 -7.30
N GLU A 139 1.02 8.80 -8.01
CA GLU A 139 2.04 8.57 -9.05
C GLU A 139 3.42 8.20 -8.49
N ARG A 140 3.82 8.79 -7.36
CA ARG A 140 5.17 8.61 -6.79
C ARG A 140 5.51 7.17 -6.41
N SER A 141 4.51 6.31 -6.22
CA SER A 141 4.72 4.91 -5.82
C SER A 141 4.41 3.92 -6.96
N MET A 142 4.24 4.40 -8.19
CA MET A 142 3.92 3.57 -9.37
C MET A 142 5.12 2.84 -9.96
N SER A 143 6.36 3.22 -9.63
CA SER A 143 7.56 2.67 -10.28
C SER A 143 7.62 1.14 -10.27
N LYS A 144 7.37 0.51 -9.12
CA LYS A 144 7.27 -0.95 -8.99
C LYS A 144 6.18 -1.61 -9.86
N LEU A 145 5.05 -0.94 -10.05
CA LEU A 145 3.98 -1.44 -10.92
C LEU A 145 4.35 -1.32 -12.40
N ILE A 146 5.03 -0.25 -12.78
CA ILE A 146 5.54 -0.06 -14.14
C ILE A 146 6.64 -1.10 -14.42
N ALA A 147 7.55 -1.32 -13.48
CA ALA A 147 8.58 -2.35 -13.58
C ALA A 147 7.99 -3.75 -13.71
N ALA A 148 7.00 -4.10 -12.88
CA ALA A 148 6.28 -5.37 -12.98
C ALA A 148 5.63 -5.55 -14.36
N ARG A 149 5.03 -4.49 -14.93
CA ARG A 149 4.48 -4.52 -16.29
C ARG A 149 5.55 -4.78 -17.34
N HIS A 150 6.70 -4.10 -17.25
CA HIS A 150 7.81 -4.28 -18.20
C HIS A 150 8.40 -5.68 -18.16
N LEU A 151 8.45 -6.29 -16.97
CA LEU A 151 8.94 -7.64 -16.75
C LEU A 151 7.85 -8.72 -16.93
N GLY A 152 6.59 -8.34 -17.20
CA GLY A 152 5.47 -9.27 -17.32
C GLY A 152 5.11 -10.01 -16.03
N LEU A 153 5.50 -9.46 -14.87
CA LEU A 153 5.29 -10.07 -13.57
C LEU A 153 3.82 -9.98 -13.16
N PRO A 154 3.22 -11.08 -12.66
CA PRO A 154 1.94 -11.02 -11.99
C PRO A 154 2.04 -10.23 -10.68
N VAL A 155 0.96 -9.50 -10.37
CA VAL A 155 0.86 -8.64 -9.18
C VAL A 155 -0.32 -9.10 -8.34
N ALA A 156 -0.07 -9.50 -7.10
CA ALA A 156 -1.13 -9.63 -6.11
C ALA A 156 -1.41 -8.24 -5.52
N MET A 157 -2.52 -7.64 -5.96
CA MET A 157 -2.95 -6.31 -5.53
C MET A 157 -3.91 -6.46 -4.35
N ILE A 158 -3.44 -6.11 -3.15
CA ILE A 158 -4.31 -6.05 -1.98
C ILE A 158 -5.15 -4.79 -2.10
N ASP A 159 -6.46 -4.98 -2.16
CA ASP A 159 -7.41 -3.89 -2.29
C ASP A 159 -7.42 -3.02 -1.02
N ARG A 160 -7.82 -1.76 -1.20
CA ARG A 160 -7.88 -0.81 -0.10
C ARG A 160 -9.28 -0.83 0.53
N PRO A 161 -9.40 -0.52 1.84
CA PRO A 161 -10.71 -0.37 2.45
C PRO A 161 -11.43 0.87 1.88
N ALA A 162 -12.75 0.91 2.05
CA ALA A 162 -13.56 2.07 1.66
C ALA A 162 -13.12 3.34 2.42
N ALA A 163 -13.17 4.48 1.73
CA ALA A 163 -12.88 5.79 2.34
C ALA A 163 -13.92 6.13 3.42
N VAL A 164 -13.49 6.89 4.44
CA VAL A 164 -14.37 7.31 5.53
C VAL A 164 -15.14 8.55 5.10
N SER A 165 -16.47 8.43 4.98
CA SER A 165 -17.33 9.53 4.55
C SER A 165 -17.51 10.62 5.64
N PRO A 166 -17.66 11.91 5.30
CA PRO A 166 -17.53 12.46 3.95
C PRO A 166 -16.08 12.45 3.48
N SER A 167 -15.88 12.17 2.19
CA SER A 167 -14.57 12.06 1.58
C SER A 167 -14.52 12.75 0.22
N VAL A 168 -13.35 13.29 -0.12
CA VAL A 168 -13.02 13.85 -1.44
C VAL A 168 -11.71 13.26 -1.96
N GLU A 169 -11.48 13.34 -3.26
CA GLU A 169 -10.29 12.73 -3.87
C GLU A 169 -9.14 13.72 -4.08
N THR A 170 -9.46 15.01 -4.12
CA THR A 170 -8.52 16.07 -4.49
C THR A 170 -8.42 17.14 -3.41
N VAL A 171 -7.28 17.82 -3.40
CA VAL A 171 -7.06 18.98 -2.52
C VAL A 171 -8.03 20.12 -2.88
N ASP A 172 -8.31 20.33 -4.16
CA ASP A 172 -9.23 21.39 -4.61
C ASP A 172 -10.64 21.20 -4.06
N GLN A 173 -11.18 19.97 -4.11
CA GLN A 173 -12.47 19.64 -3.50
C GLN A 173 -12.47 19.84 -1.97
N ALA A 174 -11.35 19.55 -1.30
CA ALA A 174 -11.23 19.81 0.13
C ALA A 174 -11.24 21.31 0.45
N LEU A 175 -10.58 22.12 -0.39
CA LEU A 175 -10.59 23.58 -0.27
C LEU A 175 -11.98 24.17 -0.56
N GLU A 176 -12.72 23.61 -1.52
CA GLU A 176 -14.12 23.99 -1.76
C GLU A 176 -15.00 23.67 -0.55
N TRP A 177 -14.84 22.48 0.03
CA TRP A 177 -15.56 22.09 1.25
C TRP A 177 -15.27 23.03 2.42
N LEU A 178 -14.01 23.44 2.61
CA LEU A 178 -13.62 24.41 3.65
C LEU A 178 -14.25 25.79 3.43
N LYS A 179 -14.46 26.22 2.19
CA LYS A 179 -15.08 27.52 1.87
C LYS A 179 -16.61 27.50 2.04
N ALA A 180 -17.23 26.34 1.86
CA ALA A 180 -18.68 26.16 1.97
C ALA A 180 -19.17 25.91 3.40
N CYS A 181 -18.25 25.61 4.32
CA CYS A 181 -18.51 25.27 5.71
C CYS A 181 -18.19 26.41 6.67
#